data_AF-A0A3C1FFY0-F1
#
_entry.id   AF-A0A3C1FFY0-F1
#
_cell.length_a   1.000
_cell.length_b   1.000
_cell.length_c   1.000
_cell.angle_alpha   90.00
_cell.angle_beta   90.00
_cell.angle_gamma   90.00
#
_symmetry.space_group_name_H-M   'P 1'
#
loop_
_entity.id
_entity.type
_entity.pdbx_description
1 polymer ?
#
loop_
_entity_poly.entity_id
_entity_poly.type
_entity_poly.pdbx_seq_one_letter_code
_entity_poly.pdbx_strand_id
1 'polypeptide(L)'
;MEIFWFVLGGIVLAIVVATVTILVGRNPELPPAEPATELPSEADEPGSDIEQATDAQPQADETTGGASEAATDVPEPAATRLVRLRRRLSASNNPFARGLLSVLAADRMDAEAWDDLEATLISADLGVGPTEELVAALRRELSIDGVADPEAARRALRAELLRLVGTDADRSLSMRGADGVPGVILVVGVNGTGKT
;
A
#
# COMPACT_ATOMS: atom_id res chain seq x y z
N MET A 1 -58.89 -5.38 9.36
CA MET A 1 -57.63 -4.73 8.91
C MET A 1 -56.39 -5.24 9.64
N GLU A 2 -56.49 -5.77 10.87
CA GLU A 2 -55.31 -6.22 11.63
C GLU A 2 -54.65 -7.53 11.13
N ILE A 3 -55.44 -8.50 10.67
CA ILE A 3 -54.92 -9.79 10.16
C ILE A 3 -54.01 -9.60 8.93
N PHE A 4 -54.30 -8.60 8.08
CA PHE A 4 -53.48 -8.29 6.91
C PHE A 4 -52.07 -7.83 7.29
N TRP A 5 -51.93 -7.07 8.37
CA TRP A 5 -50.63 -6.62 8.88
C TRP A 5 -49.80 -7.76 9.48
N PHE A 6 -50.43 -8.74 10.13
CA PHE A 6 -49.73 -9.93 10.62
C PHE A 6 -49.24 -10.84 9.48
N VAL A 7 -50.05 -11.01 8.43
CA VAL A 7 -49.65 -11.79 7.24
C VAL A 7 -48.51 -11.08 6.48
N LEU A 8 -48.60 -9.75 6.32
CA LEU A 8 -47.56 -8.95 5.68
C LEU A 8 -46.25 -8.98 6.50
N GLY A 9 -46.34 -8.86 7.82
CA GLY A 9 -45.18 -8.98 8.71
C GLY A 9 -44.52 -10.35 8.65
N GLY A 10 -45.31 -11.42 8.57
CA GLY A 10 -44.80 -12.79 8.41
C GLY A 10 -44.05 -13.01 7.09
N ILE A 11 -44.55 -12.45 5.98
CA ILE A 11 -43.90 -12.54 4.66
C ILE A 11 -42.58 -11.77 4.66
N VAL A 12 -42.55 -10.55 5.22
CA VAL A 12 -41.31 -9.77 5.31
C VAL A 12 -40.28 -10.49 6.16
N LEU A 13 -40.69 -11.08 7.29
CA LEU A 13 -39.79 -11.85 8.14
C LEU A 13 -39.23 -13.08 7.41
N ALA A 14 -40.06 -13.81 6.66
CA ALA A 14 -39.63 -14.96 5.87
C ALA A 14 -38.60 -14.57 4.78
N ILE A 15 -38.82 -13.43 4.11
CA ILE A 15 -37.88 -12.90 3.11
C ILE A 15 -36.56 -12.51 3.77
N VAL A 16 -36.59 -11.83 4.91
CA VAL A 16 -35.37 -11.45 5.64
C VAL A 16 -34.60 -12.69 6.09
N VAL A 17 -35.27 -13.70 6.66
CA VAL A 17 -34.61 -14.94 7.09
C VAL A 17 -34.01 -15.69 5.90
N ALA A 18 -34.74 -15.81 4.79
CA ALA A 18 -34.23 -16.45 3.57
C ALA A 18 -33.02 -15.70 3.00
N THR A 19 -33.06 -14.36 2.98
CA THR A 19 -31.98 -13.52 2.47
C THR A 19 -30.73 -13.61 3.34
N VAL A 20 -30.89 -13.60 4.66
CA VAL A 20 -29.78 -13.76 5.61
C VAL A 20 -29.17 -15.17 5.51
N THR A 21 -29.99 -16.21 5.34
CA THR A 21 -29.50 -17.58 5.17
C THR A 21 -28.70 -17.75 3.88
N ILE A 22 -29.15 -17.13 2.79
CA ILE A 22 -28.43 -17.13 1.50
C ILE A 22 -27.14 -16.30 1.58
N LEU A 23 -27.13 -15.20 2.35
CA LEU A 23 -25.95 -14.35 2.49
C LEU A 23 -24.88 -14.98 3.38
N VAL A 24 -25.28 -15.70 4.42
CA VAL A 24 -24.35 -16.38 5.37
C VAL A 24 -23.86 -17.73 4.83
N GLY A 25 -24.62 -18.38 3.93
CA GLY A 25 -24.29 -19.71 3.39
C GLY A 25 -23.37 -19.74 2.16
N ARG A 26 -22.93 -18.60 1.62
CA ARG A 26 -22.04 -18.57 0.44
C ARG A 26 -20.57 -18.64 0.87
N ASN A 27 -20.10 -19.84 1.17
CA ASN A 27 -18.68 -20.15 1.18
C ASN A 27 -18.31 -20.63 -0.24
N PRO A 28 -17.61 -19.85 -1.06
CA PRO A 28 -17.12 -20.35 -2.34
C PRO A 28 -15.97 -21.32 -2.06
N GLU A 29 -16.26 -22.63 -2.02
CA GLU A 29 -15.22 -23.65 -2.16
C GLU A 29 -14.52 -23.43 -3.50
N LEU A 30 -13.24 -23.06 -3.43
CA LEU A 30 -12.38 -23.01 -4.59
C LEU A 30 -12.30 -24.43 -5.19
N PRO A 31 -12.55 -24.62 -6.49
CA PRO A 31 -12.44 -25.92 -7.11
C PRO A 31 -11.00 -26.47 -6.95
N PRO A 32 -10.83 -27.79 -6.77
CA PRO A 32 -9.51 -28.40 -6.63
C PRO A 32 -8.67 -28.13 -7.89
N ALA A 33 -7.42 -27.72 -7.70
CA ALA A 33 -6.46 -27.62 -8.79
C ALA A 33 -6.22 -29.02 -9.38
N GLU A 34 -6.53 -29.18 -10.67
CA GLU A 34 -6.17 -30.36 -11.43
C GLU A 34 -4.63 -30.50 -11.51
N PRO A 35 -4.07 -31.71 -11.44
CA PRO A 35 -2.63 -31.92 -11.56
C PRO A 35 -2.15 -31.53 -12.96
N ALA A 36 -1.04 -30.79 -12.99
CA ALA A 36 -0.39 -30.31 -14.20
C ALA A 36 -0.12 -31.46 -15.19
N THR A 37 -0.70 -31.31 -16.38
CA THR A 37 -0.31 -32.04 -17.59
C THR A 37 1.18 -31.82 -17.84
N GLU A 38 1.92 -32.93 -17.85
CA GLU A 38 3.30 -33.03 -18.31
C GLU A 38 3.43 -32.44 -19.72
N LEU A 39 4.33 -31.48 -19.90
CA LEU A 39 4.77 -31.03 -21.21
C LEU A 39 5.90 -31.93 -21.72
N PRO A 40 5.87 -32.40 -22.97
CA PRO A 40 6.81 -33.41 -23.48
C PRO A 40 8.27 -32.94 -23.56
N SER A 41 9.14 -33.87 -23.20
CA SER A 41 10.57 -33.89 -23.46
C SER A 41 10.84 -34.21 -24.93
N GLU A 42 11.41 -33.28 -25.69
CA GLU A 42 12.25 -33.60 -26.86
C GLU A 42 13.07 -32.38 -27.30
N ALA A 43 14.39 -32.45 -27.12
CA ALA A 43 15.37 -31.69 -27.91
C ALA A 43 16.74 -32.38 -27.82
N ASP A 44 17.18 -32.83 -28.99
CA ASP A 44 18.44 -33.49 -29.35
C ASP A 44 19.74 -32.93 -28.71
N GLU A 45 20.57 -33.88 -28.31
CA GLU A 45 22.04 -33.84 -28.23
C GLU A 45 22.66 -33.67 -29.64
N PRO A 46 23.89 -33.12 -29.84
CA PRO A 46 25.07 -33.81 -29.30
C PRO A 46 26.30 -32.96 -28.94
N GLY A 47 27.05 -33.50 -27.97
CA GLY A 47 28.50 -33.71 -28.14
C GLY A 47 29.42 -32.89 -27.26
N SER A 48 30.03 -33.54 -26.28
CA SER A 48 31.48 -33.46 -26.04
C SER A 48 31.90 -34.58 -25.08
N ASP A 49 32.65 -35.54 -25.59
CA ASP A 49 33.42 -36.52 -24.82
C ASP A 49 34.40 -35.82 -23.86
N ILE A 50 34.42 -36.20 -22.58
CA ILE A 50 35.66 -36.38 -21.78
C ILE A 50 35.44 -37.51 -20.76
N GLU A 51 36.15 -38.61 -21.02
CA GLU A 51 36.81 -39.60 -20.15
C GLU A 51 36.41 -39.80 -18.67
N GLN A 52 36.18 -41.09 -18.38
CA GLN A 52 36.18 -41.73 -17.07
C GLN A 52 37.45 -41.48 -16.23
N ALA A 53 37.25 -41.16 -14.95
CA ALA A 53 38.18 -41.52 -13.89
C ALA A 53 37.43 -42.02 -12.64
N THR A 54 37.75 -43.26 -12.30
CA THR A 54 37.36 -44.12 -11.18
C THR A 54 37.52 -43.51 -9.76
N ASP A 55 36.45 -43.66 -8.96
CA ASP A 55 36.38 -44.12 -7.56
C ASP A 55 37.14 -43.40 -6.43
N ALA A 56 36.41 -42.77 -5.50
CA ALA A 56 36.67 -42.76 -4.06
C ALA A 56 35.48 -42.18 -3.26
N GLN A 57 35.03 -42.92 -2.25
CA GLN A 57 33.92 -42.65 -1.32
C GLN A 57 34.15 -41.45 -0.36
N PRO A 58 33.07 -40.99 0.33
CA PRO A 58 32.95 -39.68 0.97
C PRO A 58 33.63 -39.58 2.34
N GLN A 59 34.32 -38.47 2.59
CA GLN A 59 34.70 -38.04 3.94
C GLN A 59 33.70 -36.99 4.43
N ALA A 60 32.90 -37.42 5.42
CA ALA A 60 32.14 -36.55 6.29
C ALA A 60 33.11 -35.80 7.22
N ASP A 61 33.36 -34.53 6.91
CA ASP A 61 33.84 -33.58 7.92
C ASP A 61 32.63 -33.02 8.67
N GLU A 62 32.26 -33.70 9.74
CA GLU A 62 31.52 -33.09 10.84
C GLU A 62 32.44 -32.08 11.54
N THR A 63 32.36 -30.80 11.13
CA THR A 63 32.63 -29.71 12.07
C THR A 63 31.30 -29.11 12.49
N THR A 64 30.82 -29.59 13.63
CA THR A 64 29.81 -28.91 14.44
C THR A 64 30.35 -27.56 14.89
N GLY A 65 29.53 -26.51 14.78
CA GLY A 65 29.70 -25.31 15.60
C GLY A 65 29.75 -24.00 14.82
N GLY A 66 28.58 -23.51 14.44
CA GLY A 66 28.46 -22.17 13.87
C GLY A 66 27.12 -21.92 13.18
N ALA A 67 26.01 -22.41 13.74
CA ALA A 67 24.74 -21.77 13.46
C ALA A 67 24.85 -20.35 14.04
N SER A 68 25.31 -19.41 13.22
CA SER A 68 25.02 -18.00 13.43
C SER A 68 23.50 -17.92 13.43
N GLU A 69 22.90 -17.87 14.61
CA GLU A 69 21.55 -17.33 14.75
C GLU A 69 21.54 -16.05 13.92
N ALA A 70 20.76 -16.05 12.84
CA ALA A 70 20.46 -14.85 12.10
C ALA A 70 19.74 -13.93 13.09
N ALA A 71 20.51 -13.06 13.75
CA ALA A 71 19.98 -12.02 14.61
C ALA A 71 18.98 -11.24 13.77
N THR A 72 17.69 -11.44 14.06
CA THR A 72 16.63 -10.75 13.35
C THR A 72 16.80 -9.27 13.69
N ASP A 73 17.00 -8.43 12.68
CA ASP A 73 17.15 -6.98 12.87
C ASP A 73 15.85 -6.44 13.47
N VAL A 74 15.85 -6.23 14.78
CA VAL A 74 14.67 -5.71 15.48
C VAL A 74 14.52 -4.25 15.08
N PRO A 75 13.41 -3.88 14.42
CA PRO A 75 13.23 -2.52 13.94
C PRO A 75 13.26 -1.52 15.09
N GLU A 76 13.90 -0.36 14.86
CA GLU A 76 13.84 0.78 15.77
C GLU A 76 12.39 1.10 16.19
N PRO A 77 12.16 1.53 17.44
CA PRO A 77 10.84 1.98 17.89
C PRO A 77 10.24 3.03 16.96
N ALA A 78 8.92 2.99 16.79
CA ALA A 78 8.20 3.85 15.84
C ALA A 78 8.48 5.35 16.04
N ALA A 79 8.59 5.81 17.29
CA ALA A 79 8.88 7.21 17.60
C ALA A 79 10.22 7.68 17.00
N THR A 80 11.29 6.90 17.21
CA THR A 80 12.63 7.20 16.67
C THR A 80 12.64 7.14 15.15
N ARG A 81 11.95 6.14 14.57
CA ARG A 81 11.82 5.99 13.12
C ARG A 81 11.11 7.18 12.47
N LEU A 82 10.03 7.69 13.07
CA LEU A 82 9.31 8.87 12.58
C LEU A 82 10.16 10.13 12.65
N VAL A 83 10.96 10.31 13.72
CA VAL A 83 11.91 11.43 13.81
C VAL A 83 12.94 11.36 12.70
N ARG A 84 13.51 10.18 12.43
CA ARG A 84 14.43 9.96 11.30
C ARG A 84 13.78 10.22 9.95
N LEU A 85 12.55 9.75 9.73
CA LEU A 85 11.79 10.00 8.51
C LEU A 85 11.58 11.50 8.29
N ARG A 86 11.09 12.21 9.31
CA ARG A 86 10.93 13.68 9.26
C ARG A 86 12.24 14.37 8.91
N ARG A 87 13.35 13.98 9.54
CA ARG A 87 14.67 14.53 9.23
C ARG A 87 15.06 14.31 7.77
N ARG A 88 14.83 13.10 7.23
CA ARG A 88 15.13 12.79 5.82
C ARG A 88 14.25 13.59 4.86
N LEU A 89 12.96 13.71 5.15
CA LEU A 89 12.03 14.50 4.33
C LEU A 89 12.38 15.98 4.36
N SER A 90 12.67 16.55 5.53
CA SER A 90 13.10 17.95 5.67
C SER A 90 14.46 18.23 5.04
N ALA A 91 15.38 17.27 5.06
CA ALA A 91 16.68 17.40 4.40
C ALA A 91 16.61 17.16 2.88
N SER A 92 15.52 16.58 2.38
CA SER A 92 15.36 16.31 0.95
C SER A 92 14.93 17.57 0.21
N ASN A 93 15.64 17.93 -0.86
CA ASN A 93 15.26 19.03 -1.75
C ASN A 93 14.19 18.59 -2.77
N ASN A 94 13.10 17.97 -2.30
CA ASN A 94 12.05 17.43 -3.15
C ASN A 94 11.18 18.56 -3.75
N PRO A 95 10.87 18.54 -5.07
CA PRO A 95 9.90 19.45 -5.70
C PRO A 95 8.59 19.62 -4.93
N PHE A 96 8.03 18.55 -4.36
CA PHE A 96 6.81 18.57 -3.55
C PHE A 96 6.95 19.53 -2.36
N ALA A 97 8.03 19.38 -1.58
CA ALA A 97 8.28 20.22 -0.42
C ALA A 97 8.45 21.69 -0.82
N ARG A 98 9.12 21.96 -1.95
CA ARG A 98 9.28 23.33 -2.48
C ARG A 98 7.94 23.94 -2.90
N GLY A 99 7.08 23.17 -3.57
CA GLY A 99 5.72 23.62 -3.92
C GLY A 99 4.88 23.93 -2.68
N LEU A 100 4.94 23.09 -1.65
CA LEU A 100 4.22 23.39 -0.41
C LEU A 100 4.75 24.64 0.31
N LEU A 101 6.07 24.84 0.30
CA LEU A 101 6.69 26.00 0.93
C LEU A 101 6.39 27.31 0.19
N SER A 102 6.21 27.29 -1.14
CA SER A 102 5.86 28.50 -1.89
C SER A 102 4.50 29.06 -1.45
N VAL A 103 3.54 28.18 -1.19
CA VAL A 103 2.23 28.57 -0.63
C VAL A 103 2.37 29.21 0.75
N LEU A 104 3.24 28.68 1.61
CA LEU A 104 3.41 29.19 2.98
C LEU A 104 4.26 30.46 3.07
N ALA A 105 5.10 30.72 2.06
CA ALA A 105 6.00 31.88 2.02
C ALA A 105 5.40 33.07 1.24
N ALA A 106 4.42 32.82 0.38
CA ALA A 106 3.75 33.87 -0.35
C ALA A 106 2.89 34.71 0.59
N ASP A 107 2.82 36.02 0.37
CA ASP A 107 1.83 36.91 0.99
C ASP A 107 0.53 36.92 0.16
N ARG A 108 0.69 36.80 -1.16
CA ARG A 108 -0.38 36.62 -2.15
C ARG A 108 0.11 35.74 -3.30
N MET A 109 -0.79 34.99 -3.91
CA MET A 109 -0.53 34.18 -5.10
C MET A 109 -1.44 34.65 -6.24
N ASP A 110 -0.83 35.05 -7.35
CA ASP A 110 -1.53 35.36 -8.60
C ASP A 110 -1.79 34.09 -9.41
N ALA A 111 -2.46 34.23 -10.56
CA ALA A 111 -2.82 33.08 -11.40
C ALA A 111 -1.59 32.29 -11.85
N GLU A 112 -0.51 32.97 -12.23
CA GLU A 112 0.73 32.33 -12.68
C GLU A 112 1.39 31.52 -11.55
N ALA A 113 1.44 32.06 -10.33
CA ALA A 113 1.97 31.34 -9.17
C ALA A 113 1.15 30.07 -8.81
N TRP A 114 -0.16 30.09 -9.05
CA TRP A 114 -1.00 28.89 -8.86
C TRP A 114 -0.72 27.83 -9.94
N ASP A 115 -0.57 28.25 -11.19
CA ASP A 115 -0.28 27.34 -12.30
C ASP A 115 1.13 26.71 -12.13
N ASP A 116 2.11 27.49 -11.68
CA ASP A 116 3.47 27.00 -11.36
C ASP A 116 3.47 26.00 -10.20
N LEU A 117 2.66 26.25 -9.16
CA LEU A 117 2.47 25.31 -8.06
C LEU A 117 1.89 23.98 -8.57
N GLU A 118 0.85 24.06 -9.41
CA GLU A 118 0.20 22.89 -9.99
C GLU A 118 1.19 22.04 -10.80
N ALA A 119 1.92 22.67 -11.72
CA ALA A 119 2.95 22.01 -12.52
C ALA A 119 4.04 21.37 -11.65
N THR A 120 4.46 22.08 -10.59
CA THR A 120 5.45 21.57 -9.64
C THR A 120 4.95 20.31 -8.92
N LEU A 121 3.71 20.32 -8.43
CA LEU A 121 3.13 19.19 -7.70
C LEU A 121 2.90 17.97 -8.61
N ILE A 122 2.48 18.18 -9.85
CA ILE A 122 2.37 17.12 -10.85
C ILE A 122 3.74 16.47 -11.11
N SER A 123 4.79 17.29 -11.25
CA SER A 123 6.17 16.80 -11.44
C SER A 123 6.73 16.06 -10.22
N ALA A 124 6.11 16.23 -9.05
CA ALA A 124 6.55 15.69 -7.78
C ALA A 124 5.86 14.36 -7.41
N ASP A 125 5.37 13.63 -8.41
CA ASP A 125 4.67 12.34 -8.27
C ASP A 125 3.32 12.41 -7.52
N LEU A 126 2.71 13.59 -7.37
CA LEU A 126 1.36 13.70 -6.79
C LEU A 126 0.26 13.24 -7.77
N GLY A 127 0.50 13.43 -9.07
CA GLY A 127 -0.45 13.15 -10.15
C GLY A 127 -1.47 14.27 -10.37
N VAL A 128 -2.09 14.28 -11.56
CA VAL A 128 -2.96 15.38 -12.02
C VAL A 128 -4.19 15.56 -11.13
N GLY A 129 -5.00 14.51 -10.94
CA GLY A 129 -6.25 14.60 -10.19
C GLY A 129 -6.10 15.13 -8.75
N PRO A 130 -5.26 14.52 -7.90
CA PRO A 130 -5.04 15.02 -6.54
C PRO A 130 -4.45 16.42 -6.51
N THR A 131 -3.64 16.80 -7.50
CA THR A 131 -3.07 18.15 -7.59
C THR A 131 -4.13 19.19 -7.91
N GLU A 132 -4.94 18.98 -8.96
CA GLU A 132 -6.04 19.89 -9.34
C GLU A 132 -6.98 20.10 -8.16
N GLU A 133 -7.31 19.02 -7.45
CA GLU A 133 -8.16 19.06 -6.27
C GLU A 133 -7.55 19.89 -5.13
N LEU A 134 -6.25 19.69 -4.84
CA LEU A 134 -5.52 20.44 -3.82
C LEU A 134 -5.46 21.94 -4.16
N VAL A 135 -5.01 22.27 -5.37
CA VAL A 135 -4.82 23.66 -5.82
C VAL A 135 -6.15 24.39 -5.85
N ALA A 136 -7.22 23.76 -6.36
CA ALA A 136 -8.54 24.36 -6.35
C ALA A 136 -9.06 24.63 -4.93
N ALA A 137 -8.83 23.72 -3.99
CA ALA A 137 -9.22 23.91 -2.59
C ALA A 137 -8.45 25.04 -1.92
N LEU A 138 -7.12 25.06 -2.04
CA LEU A 138 -6.27 26.10 -1.48
C LEU A 138 -6.59 27.47 -2.09
N ARG A 139 -6.79 27.54 -3.40
CA ARG A 139 -7.17 28.80 -4.07
C ARG A 139 -8.51 29.32 -3.54
N ARG A 140 -9.50 28.46 -3.29
CA ARG A 140 -10.78 28.88 -2.68
C ARG A 140 -10.60 29.38 -1.25
N GLU A 141 -9.84 28.67 -0.43
CA GLU A 141 -9.68 28.99 0.99
C GLU A 141 -8.79 30.22 1.23
N LEU A 142 -7.77 30.41 0.39
CA LEU A 142 -6.78 31.49 0.53
C LEU A 142 -7.07 32.72 -0.36
N SER A 143 -8.07 32.67 -1.24
CA SER A 143 -8.45 33.83 -2.10
C SER A 143 -9.21 34.92 -1.37
N ILE A 144 -9.83 34.61 -0.22
CA ILE A 144 -10.68 35.55 0.53
C ILE A 144 -9.83 36.47 1.42
N ASP A 145 -8.82 35.91 2.10
CA ASP A 145 -7.99 36.61 3.08
C ASP A 145 -6.56 36.89 2.58
N GLY A 146 -6.18 36.34 1.42
CA GLY A 146 -4.77 36.20 1.04
C GLY A 146 -4.05 35.21 1.95
N VAL A 147 -2.76 34.97 1.69
CA VAL A 147 -1.91 34.14 2.58
C VAL A 147 -1.38 35.01 3.74
N ALA A 148 -2.14 36.03 4.15
CA ALA A 148 -1.69 37.05 5.08
C ALA A 148 -1.44 36.51 6.50
N ASP A 149 -2.06 35.38 6.86
CA ASP A 149 -1.75 34.61 8.07
C ASP A 149 -1.04 33.29 7.70
N PRO A 150 0.29 33.21 7.89
CA PRO A 150 1.05 31.98 7.68
C PRO A 150 0.58 30.79 8.52
N GLU A 151 -0.05 31.01 9.68
CA GLU A 151 -0.64 29.95 10.49
C GLU A 151 -1.96 29.45 9.90
N ALA A 152 -2.80 30.35 9.38
CA ALA A 152 -4.01 29.97 8.64
C ALA A 152 -3.67 29.19 7.37
N ALA A 153 -2.73 29.69 6.57
CA ALA A 153 -2.27 29.01 5.35
C ALA A 153 -1.76 27.59 5.65
N ARG A 154 -0.98 27.44 6.72
CA ARG A 154 -0.50 26.11 7.15
C ARG A 154 -1.61 25.20 7.63
N ARG A 155 -2.61 25.73 8.34
CA ARG A 155 -3.78 24.96 8.77
C ARG A 155 -4.62 24.49 7.58
N ALA A 156 -4.90 25.38 6.63
CA ALA A 156 -5.61 25.07 5.38
C ALA A 156 -4.87 23.99 4.58
N LEU A 157 -3.56 24.19 4.34
CA LEU A 157 -2.74 23.22 3.64
C LEU A 157 -2.73 21.85 4.34
N ARG A 158 -2.55 21.84 5.66
CA ARG A 158 -2.58 20.58 6.42
C ARG A 158 -3.94 19.90 6.32
N ALA A 159 -5.04 20.65 6.40
CA ALA A 159 -6.38 20.10 6.32
C ALA A 159 -6.63 19.44 4.95
N GLU A 160 -6.30 20.13 3.86
CA GLU A 160 -6.49 19.60 2.51
C GLU A 160 -5.59 18.39 2.22
N LEU A 161 -4.34 18.39 2.68
CA LEU A 161 -3.46 17.21 2.54
C LEU A 161 -4.00 16.00 3.30
N LEU A 162 -4.52 16.19 4.52
CA LEU A 162 -5.14 15.10 5.29
C LEU A 162 -6.41 14.58 4.63
N ARG A 163 -7.19 15.48 4.02
CA ARG A 163 -8.40 15.13 3.27
C ARG A 163 -8.06 14.27 2.05
N LEU A 164 -7.04 14.64 1.29
CA LEU A 164 -6.54 13.86 0.14
C LEU A 164 -5.99 12.49 0.57
N VAL A 165 -5.28 12.43 1.69
CA VAL A 165 -4.82 11.15 2.25
C VAL A 165 -6.01 10.30 2.67
N GLY A 166 -7.10 10.88 3.18
CA GLY A 166 -8.25 10.14 3.70
C GLY A 166 -7.88 9.37 4.97
N THR A 167 -8.12 9.97 6.13
CA THR A 167 -7.69 9.39 7.43
C THR A 167 -8.61 8.32 7.99
N ASP A 168 -9.79 8.13 7.39
CA ASP A 168 -10.83 7.24 7.92
C ASP A 168 -10.67 5.78 7.47
N ALA A 169 -9.83 5.52 6.47
CA ALA A 169 -9.54 4.18 6.00
C ALA A 169 -8.61 3.43 6.97
N ASP A 170 -9.00 2.21 7.34
CA ASP A 170 -8.12 1.28 8.05
C ASP A 170 -6.98 0.83 7.12
N ARG A 171 -5.75 1.20 7.49
CA ARG A 171 -4.50 0.81 6.80
C ARG A 171 -3.64 -0.10 7.65
N SER A 172 -4.22 -0.72 8.68
CA SER A 172 -3.51 -1.69 9.50
C SER A 172 -3.16 -2.93 8.67
N LEU A 173 -1.96 -3.45 8.88
CA LEU A 173 -1.52 -4.70 8.27
C LEU A 173 -1.86 -5.85 9.23
N SER A 174 -2.86 -6.67 8.90
CA SER A 174 -3.13 -7.88 9.66
C SER A 174 -2.09 -8.95 9.33
N MET A 175 -1.20 -9.23 10.29
CA MET A 175 -0.17 -10.27 10.15
C MET A 175 -0.61 -11.63 10.68
N ARG A 176 -1.86 -11.75 11.16
CA ARG A 176 -2.42 -13.01 11.69
C ARG A 176 -3.36 -13.63 10.66
N GLY A 177 -3.21 -14.94 10.43
CA GLY A 177 -4.18 -15.73 9.67
C GLY A 177 -5.38 -16.13 10.53
N ALA A 178 -6.39 -16.74 9.89
CA ALA A 178 -7.56 -17.27 10.57
C ALA A 178 -7.21 -18.51 11.42
N ASP A 179 -7.93 -18.74 12.51
CA ASP A 179 -7.94 -19.99 13.27
C ASP A 179 -6.55 -20.51 13.72
N GLY A 180 -5.64 -19.59 14.05
CA GLY A 180 -4.29 -19.94 14.52
C GLY A 180 -3.29 -20.26 13.39
N VAL A 181 -3.70 -20.14 12.13
CA VAL A 181 -2.82 -20.27 10.97
C VAL A 181 -1.98 -19.00 10.81
N PRO A 182 -0.68 -19.10 10.43
CA PRO A 182 0.15 -17.93 10.14
C PRO A 182 -0.44 -17.07 9.01
N GLY A 183 -0.27 -15.75 9.11
CA GLY A 183 -0.59 -14.85 8.00
C GLY A 183 0.39 -15.05 6.85
N VAL A 184 -0.13 -15.21 5.63
CA VAL A 184 0.69 -15.34 4.42
C VAL A 184 0.73 -13.99 3.71
N ILE A 185 1.93 -13.44 3.51
CA ILE A 185 2.15 -12.18 2.77
C ILE A 185 2.80 -12.52 1.43
N LEU A 186 2.10 -12.22 0.33
CA LEU A 186 2.64 -12.31 -1.02
C LEU A 186 3.16 -10.93 -1.44
N VAL A 187 4.50 -10.79 -1.53
CA VAL A 187 5.14 -9.55 -2.00
C VAL A 187 5.34 -9.62 -3.51
N VAL A 188 4.73 -8.68 -4.25
CA VAL A 188 4.82 -8.60 -5.72
C VAL A 188 5.42 -7.27 -6.16
N GLY A 189 6.10 -7.26 -7.32
CA GLY A 189 6.66 -6.04 -7.92
C GLY A 189 7.80 -6.32 -8.91
N VAL A 190 8.13 -5.31 -9.72
CA VAL A 190 9.19 -5.42 -10.76
C VAL A 190 10.60 -5.51 -10.17
N ASN A 191 11.58 -5.98 -10.94
CA ASN A 191 12.97 -6.09 -10.48
C ASN A 191 13.55 -4.72 -10.04
N GLY A 192 14.33 -4.70 -8.96
CA GLY A 192 14.99 -3.49 -8.46
C GLY A 192 14.19 -2.61 -7.48
N THR A 193 12.99 -3.03 -7.04
CA THR A 193 12.11 -2.24 -6.14
C THR A 193 12.29 -2.53 -4.64
N GLY A 194 13.25 -3.39 -4.26
CA GLY A 194 13.52 -3.71 -2.85
C GLY A 194 12.52 -4.69 -2.23
N LYS A 195 12.13 -5.74 -2.96
CA LYS A 195 11.25 -6.82 -2.45
C LYS A 195 11.97 -7.80 -1.51
N THR A 196 13.29 -7.89 -1.63
CA THR A 196 14.19 -8.70 -0.80
C THR A 196 14.76 -7.84 0.29
#